data_AF-A0A8D1YQY1-F1
#
_entry.id   AF-A0A8D1YQY1-F1
#
_cell.length_a   1.000
_cell.length_b   1.000
_cell.length_c   1.000
_cell.angle_alpha   90.00
_cell.angle_beta   90.00
_cell.angle_gamma   90.00
#
_symmetry.space_group_name_H-M   'P 1'
#
loop_
_entity.id
_entity.type
_entity.pdbx_description
1 polymer ?
#
loop_
_entity_poly.entity_id
_entity_poly.type
_entity_poly.pdbx_seq_one_letter_code
_entity_poly.pdbx_strand_id
1 'polypeptide(L)'
;MNRRRKFLLASVLALQNTSFIYPSCQKCFSRIILVSKRSNCPKCGFTGKAENANYRYKLSLKVAESNRLFGITVFGSCLDAFFGLTATGLHRTLKTNTDKVQIPATSYSSSPTTEEKLKH
;
A
#
# COMPACT_ATOMS: atom_id res chain seq x y z
N MET A 1 4.50 -17.10 -23.63
CA MET A 1 4.90 -16.00 -22.72
C MET A 1 5.17 -14.75 -23.55
N ASN A 2 4.66 -13.58 -23.13
CA ASN A 2 4.90 -12.32 -23.84
C ASN A 2 6.40 -11.93 -23.67
N ARG A 3 7.13 -11.62 -24.75
CA ARG A 3 8.59 -11.39 -24.74
C ARG A 3 9.09 -10.26 -23.82
N ARG A 4 8.18 -9.48 -23.21
CA ARG A 4 8.47 -8.36 -22.29
C ARG A 4 8.48 -8.73 -20.80
N ARG A 5 8.28 -10.00 -20.43
CA ARG A 5 8.31 -10.44 -19.02
C ARG A 5 9.67 -11.07 -18.70
N LYS A 6 10.30 -10.61 -17.62
CA LYS A 6 11.57 -11.14 -17.10
C LYS A 6 11.36 -11.57 -15.65
N PHE A 7 11.97 -12.68 -15.24
CA PHE A 7 12.10 -13.01 -13.83
C PHE A 7 13.09 -12.05 -13.16
N LEU A 8 12.74 -11.61 -11.96
CA LEU A 8 13.55 -10.73 -11.14
C LEU A 8 13.83 -11.44 -9.83
N LEU A 9 15.11 -11.69 -9.53
CA LEU A 9 15.53 -12.15 -8.22
C LEU A 9 16.15 -10.95 -7.50
N ALA A 10 15.39 -10.34 -6.60
CA ALA A 10 15.78 -9.08 -5.98
C ALA A 10 15.51 -9.07 -4.47
N SER A 11 16.31 -8.31 -3.74
CA SER A 11 16.10 -8.01 -2.33
C SER A 11 15.23 -6.76 -2.19
N VAL A 12 14.25 -6.81 -1.29
CA VAL A 12 13.42 -5.64 -0.96
C VAL A 12 14.21 -4.70 -0.06
N LEU A 13 14.36 -3.45 -0.47
CA LEU A 13 15.11 -2.43 0.27
C LEU A 13 14.19 -1.49 1.05
N ALA A 14 13.08 -1.06 0.45
CA ALA A 14 12.16 -0.11 1.07
C ALA A 14 10.74 -0.20 0.50
N LEU A 15 9.76 0.10 1.35
CA LEU A 15 8.40 0.42 0.93
C LEU A 15 8.39 1.84 0.33
N GLN A 16 7.66 2.04 -0.77
CA GLN A 16 7.61 3.33 -1.48
C GLN A 16 6.30 4.08 -1.28
N ASN A 17 5.28 3.44 -0.71
CA ASN A 17 3.95 4.01 -0.57
C ASN A 17 3.48 4.02 0.88
N THR A 18 2.83 5.11 1.28
CA THR A 18 2.18 5.28 2.59
C THR A 18 0.89 4.45 2.72
N SER A 19 0.24 4.14 1.59
CA SER A 19 -0.94 3.28 1.55
C SER A 19 -0.75 2.14 0.54
N PHE A 20 -0.90 0.91 1.01
CA PHE A 20 -0.69 -0.33 0.24
C PHE A 20 -1.98 -1.09 -0.06
N ILE A 21 -3.14 -0.49 0.21
CA ILE A 21 -4.48 -1.02 -0.09
C ILE A 21 -5.32 0.03 -0.81
N TYR A 22 -6.23 -0.41 -1.67
CA TYR A 22 -7.19 0.48 -2.32
C TYR A 22 -8.56 -0.17 -2.45
N PRO A 23 -9.66 0.62 -2.40
CA PRO A 23 -11.00 0.09 -2.56
C PRO A 23 -11.22 -0.37 -4.01
N SER A 24 -11.85 -1.52 -4.16
CA SER A 24 -11.98 -2.21 -5.44
C SER A 24 -13.37 -2.82 -5.61
N CYS A 25 -13.79 -2.91 -6.86
CA CYS A 25 -15.09 -3.45 -7.25
C CYS A 25 -15.11 -4.96 -7.05
N GLN A 26 -16.16 -5.49 -6.44
CA GLN A 26 -16.33 -6.93 -6.25
C GLN A 26 -16.54 -7.68 -7.58
N LYS A 27 -17.06 -6.99 -8.62
CA LYS A 27 -17.34 -7.59 -9.93
C LYS A 27 -16.15 -7.56 -10.89
N CYS A 28 -15.50 -6.41 -11.04
CA CYS A 28 -14.48 -6.20 -12.08
C CYS A 28 -13.09 -5.85 -11.53
N PHE A 29 -12.91 -5.89 -10.20
CA PHE A 29 -11.66 -5.61 -9.48
C PHE A 29 -11.03 -4.24 -9.72
N SER A 30 -11.72 -3.36 -10.45
CA SER A 30 -11.25 -2.02 -10.73
C SER A 30 -11.40 -1.14 -9.51
N ARG A 31 -10.56 -0.11 -9.39
CA ARG A 31 -10.67 0.86 -8.31
C ARG A 31 -12.07 1.48 -8.30
N ILE A 32 -12.67 1.60 -7.12
CA ILE A 32 -13.99 2.23 -6.93
C ILE A 32 -13.83 3.57 -6.24
N ILE A 33 -14.82 4.43 -6.45
CA ILE A 33 -14.94 5.71 -5.77
C ILE A 33 -15.84 5.50 -4.55
N LEU A 34 -15.36 5.93 -3.38
CA LEU A 34 -16.14 5.94 -2.15
C LEU A 34 -16.62 7.37 -1.92
N VAL A 35 -17.94 7.57 -1.87
CA VAL A 35 -18.56 8.88 -1.62
C VAL A 35 -19.55 8.72 -0.47
N SER A 36 -19.23 9.34 0.66
CA SER A 36 -20.04 9.27 1.89
C SER A 36 -20.34 7.81 2.29
N LYS A 37 -21.59 7.36 2.13
CA LYS A 37 -22.05 6.00 2.48
C LYS A 37 -22.15 5.07 1.27
N ARG A 38 -21.80 5.53 0.07
CA ARG A 38 -21.96 4.79 -1.19
C ARG A 38 -20.61 4.50 -1.84
N SER A 39 -20.59 3.45 -2.65
CA SER A 39 -19.48 3.11 -3.53
C SER A 39 -19.97 3.04 -4.97
N ASN A 40 -19.15 3.50 -5.91
CA ASN A 40 -19.43 3.45 -7.35
C ASN A 40 -18.20 2.91 -8.10
N CYS A 41 -18.43 1.96 -9.00
CA CYS A 41 -17.41 1.50 -9.93
C CYS A 41 -17.56 2.22 -11.27
N PRO A 42 -16.58 3.06 -11.66
CA PRO A 42 -16.65 3.78 -12.94
C PRO A 42 -16.52 2.85 -14.15
N LYS A 43 -15.99 1.64 -13.97
CA LYS A 43 -15.76 0.69 -15.08
C LYS A 43 -17.00 -0.13 -15.44
N CYS A 44 -17.73 -0.65 -14.45
CA CYS A 44 -18.87 -1.55 -14.70
C CYS A 44 -20.19 -1.06 -14.11
N GLY A 45 -20.24 0.18 -13.59
CA GLY A 45 -21.44 0.78 -13.03
C GLY A 45 -21.91 0.17 -11.70
N PHE A 46 -21.17 -0.79 -11.12
CA PHE A 46 -21.57 -1.39 -9.84
C PHE A 46 -21.64 -0.35 -8.74
N THR A 47 -22.80 -0.25 -8.09
CA THR A 47 -23.03 0.60 -6.92
C THR A 47 -23.21 -0.25 -5.66
N GLY A 48 -22.70 0.22 -4.54
CA GLY A 48 -22.84 -0.46 -3.26
C GLY A 48 -22.80 0.50 -2.07
N LYS A 49 -22.74 -0.08 -0.87
CA LYS A 49 -22.44 0.68 0.35
C LYS A 49 -20.92 0.80 0.52
N ALA A 50 -20.46 1.92 1.05
CA ALA A 50 -19.03 2.15 1.31
C ALA A 50 -18.46 1.18 2.36
N GLU A 51 -19.25 0.81 3.37
CA GLU A 51 -18.89 -0.17 4.40
C GLU A 51 -18.61 -1.58 3.85
N ASN A 52 -19.23 -1.93 2.72
CA ASN A 52 -19.11 -3.22 2.06
C ASN A 52 -18.06 -3.21 0.94
N ALA A 53 -17.26 -2.15 0.84
CA ALA A 53 -16.20 -2.07 -0.15
C ALA A 53 -15.16 -3.18 0.07
N ASN A 54 -14.82 -3.89 -1.01
CA ASN A 54 -13.66 -4.78 -1.00
C ASN A 54 -12.39 -3.97 -1.20
N TYR A 55 -11.27 -4.46 -0.67
CA TYR A 55 -9.97 -3.85 -0.86
C TYR A 55 -9.04 -4.82 -1.58
N ARG A 56 -8.06 -4.25 -2.30
CA ARG A 56 -6.98 -5.00 -2.95
C ARG A 56 -5.64 -4.38 -2.60
N TYR A 57 -4.62 -5.22 -2.51
CA TYR A 57 -3.26 -4.75 -2.30
C TYR A 57 -2.70 -4.06 -3.54
N LYS A 58 -1.92 -3.01 -3.30
CA LYS A 58 -1.02 -2.31 -4.21
C LYS A 58 0.24 -1.96 -3.43
N LEU A 59 1.25 -2.82 -3.46
CA LEU A 59 2.49 -2.61 -2.71
C LEU A 59 3.57 -2.10 -3.65
N SER A 60 4.10 -0.90 -3.39
CA SER A 60 5.18 -0.31 -4.18
C SER A 60 6.48 -0.49 -3.44
N LEU A 61 7.47 -1.09 -4.09
CA LEU A 61 8.73 -1.52 -3.49
C LEU A 61 9.91 -0.94 -4.25
N LYS A 62 10.94 -0.54 -3.51
CA LYS A 62 12.29 -0.36 -4.04
C LYS A 62 13.06 -1.66 -3.80
N VAL A 63 13.58 -2.24 -4.86
CA VAL A 63 14.28 -3.53 -4.82
C VAL A 63 15.63 -3.44 -5.50
N ALA A 64 16.55 -4.33 -5.15
CA ALA A 64 17.87 -4.44 -5.78
C ALA A 64 18.10 -5.82 -6.39
N GLU A 65 18.55 -5.86 -7.64
CA GLU A 65 19.11 -7.06 -8.29
C GLU A 65 20.56 -6.73 -8.67
N SER A 66 21.53 -7.39 -8.02
CA SER A 66 22.95 -7.06 -8.12
C SER A 66 23.23 -5.58 -7.81
N ASN A 67 23.78 -4.81 -8.74
CA ASN A 67 24.11 -3.39 -8.57
C ASN A 67 23.05 -2.45 -9.16
N ARG A 68 21.83 -2.95 -9.41
CA ARG A 68 20.75 -2.18 -10.03
C ARG A 68 19.55 -2.05 -9.10
N LEU A 69 18.97 -0.86 -9.07
CA LEU A 69 17.78 -0.53 -8.30
C LEU A 69 16.55 -0.48 -9.21
N PHE A 70 15.43 -1.01 -8.73
CA PHE A 70 14.16 -1.01 -9.43
C PHE A 70 13.03 -0.53 -8.53
N GLY A 71 12.09 0.20 -9.10
CA GLY A 71 10.77 0.42 -8.52
C GLY A 71 9.79 -0.61 -9.09
N ILE A 72 9.23 -1.47 -8.25
CA ILE A 72 8.21 -2.44 -8.66
C ILE A 72 6.91 -2.21 -7.90
N THR A 73 5.78 -2.60 -8.50
CA THR A 73 4.49 -2.62 -7.82
C THR A 73 3.85 -3.98 -7.93
N VAL A 74 3.52 -4.57 -6.78
CA VAL A 74 2.86 -5.87 -6.66
C VAL A 74 1.39 -5.65 -6.34
N PHE A 75 0.50 -6.38 -7.02
CA PHE A 75 -0.95 -6.17 -6.91
C PHE A 75 -1.69 -7.46 -6.54
N GLY A 76 -2.82 -7.28 -5.85
CA GLY A 76 -3.81 -8.33 -5.67
C GLY A 76 -3.47 -9.34 -4.57
N SER A 77 -4.16 -10.47 -4.60
CA SER A 77 -4.17 -11.47 -3.53
C SER A 77 -2.89 -12.28 -3.40
N CYS A 78 -1.94 -12.15 -4.32
CA CYS A 78 -0.61 -12.77 -4.14
C CYS A 78 0.11 -12.24 -2.90
N LEU A 79 -0.27 -11.05 -2.42
CA LEU A 79 0.24 -10.45 -1.19
C LEU A 79 -0.45 -10.98 0.08
N ASP A 80 -1.55 -11.73 -0.03
CA ASP A 80 -2.27 -12.26 1.14
C ASP A 80 -1.38 -13.19 1.96
N ALA A 81 -0.55 -14.02 1.31
CA ALA A 81 0.41 -14.90 1.99
C ALA A 81 1.53 -14.14 2.71
N PHE A 82 1.91 -12.95 2.23
CA PHE A 82 2.96 -12.13 2.84
C PHE A 82 2.44 -11.30 4.03
N PHE A 83 1.20 -10.82 3.95
CA PHE A 83 0.56 -10.06 5.04
C PHE A 83 -0.20 -10.94 6.04
N GLY A 84 -0.43 -12.22 5.73
CA GLY A 84 -1.23 -13.14 6.53
C GLY A 84 -2.73 -12.85 6.53
N LEU A 85 -3.19 -11.84 5.78
CA LEU A 85 -4.58 -11.40 5.70
C LEU A 85 -4.92 -10.95 4.29
N THR A 86 -6.20 -11.07 3.91
CA THR A 86 -6.71 -10.40 2.73
C THR A 86 -6.63 -8.88 2.91
N ALA A 87 -6.49 -8.12 1.81
CA ALA A 87 -6.48 -6.66 1.88
C ALA A 87 -7.73 -6.07 2.56
N THR A 88 -8.90 -6.68 2.35
CA THR A 88 -10.14 -6.30 3.05
C THR A 88 -10.06 -6.59 4.55
N GLY A 89 -9.52 -7.75 4.94
CA GLY A 89 -9.29 -8.10 6.33
C GLY A 89 -8.36 -7.11 7.02
N LEU A 90 -7.21 -6.83 6.40
CA LEU A 90 -6.25 -5.87 6.92
C LEU A 90 -6.84 -4.46 7.04
N HIS A 91 -7.61 -3.99 6.04
CA HIS A 91 -8.30 -2.70 6.12
C HIS A 91 -9.24 -2.62 7.34
N ARG A 92 -10.03 -3.67 7.59
CA ARG A 92 -10.95 -3.73 8.73
C ARG A 92 -10.20 -3.71 10.06
N THR A 93 -9.10 -4.45 10.16
CA THR A 93 -8.25 -4.46 11.35
C THR A 93 -7.65 -3.09 11.60
N LEU A 94 -7.06 -2.45 10.59
CA LEU A 94 -6.46 -1.12 10.72
C LEU A 94 -7.50 -0.07 11.14
N LYS A 95 -8.66 -0.05 10.48
CA LYS A 95 -9.75 0.88 10.81
C LYS A 95 -10.19 0.74 12.27
N THR A 96 -10.44 -0.49 12.72
CA THR A 96 -10.85 -0.78 14.10
C THR A 96 -9.80 -0.36 15.13
N ASN A 97 -8.52 -0.46 14.78
CA ASN A 97 -7.44 -0.05 15.67
C ASN A 97 -7.23 1.47 15.68
N THR A 98 -7.38 2.17 14.55
CA THR A 98 -7.32 3.64 14.53
C THR A 98 -8.39 4.26 15.43
N ASP A 99 -9.57 3.64 15.49
CA ASP A 99 -10.65 4.08 16.39
C ASP A 99 -10.36 3.80 17.90
N LYS A 100 -9.28 3.06 18.21
CA LYS A 100 -8.88 2.65 19.57
C LYS A 100 -7.51 3.15 20.00
N VAL A 101 -6.69 3.67 19.09
CA VAL A 101 -5.33 4.12 19.41
C VAL A 101 -5.38 5.58 19.86
N GLN A 102 -5.37 5.78 21.17
CA GLN A 102 -4.84 6.99 21.77
C GLN A 102 -3.31 6.89 21.63
N ILE A 103 -2.74 7.50 20.59
CA ILE A 103 -1.28 7.48 20.38
C ILE A 103 -0.64 8.18 21.60
N PRO A 104 0.15 7.49 22.44
CA PRO A 104 1.00 8.21 23.39
C PRO A 104 2.02 8.95 22.55
N ALA A 105 2.11 10.27 22.69
CA ALA A 105 3.12 11.08 22.03
C ALA A 105 4.51 10.64 22.50
N THR A 106 5.14 9.68 21.80
CA THR A 106 6.56 9.40 21.97
C THR A 106 7.33 10.35 21.06
N SER A 107 7.81 11.44 21.65
CA SER A 107 8.78 12.34 21.05
C SER A 107 10.10 11.58 20.84
N TYR A 108 10.37 11.13 19.62
CA TYR A 108 11.74 10.86 19.22
C TYR A 108 12.41 12.20 18.95
N SER A 109 13.25 12.63 19.90
CA SER A 109 14.14 13.77 19.76
C SER A 109 15.08 13.54 18.57
N SER A 110 14.96 14.40 17.56
CA SER A 110 15.98 14.55 16.52
C SER A 110 17.30 14.98 17.16
N SER A 111 18.35 14.18 16.97
CA SER A 111 19.72 14.52 17.34
C SER A 111 20.22 15.74 16.54
N PRO A 112 21.11 16.59 17.08
CA PRO A 112 21.52 17.82 16.43
C PRO A 112 22.48 17.55 15.26
N THR A 113 22.19 18.17 14.11
CA THR A 113 23.11 18.33 12.99
C THR A 113 24.32 19.17 13.43
N THR A 114 25.51 18.60 13.35
CA THR A 114 26.78 19.33 13.52
C THR A 114 27.01 20.17 12.27
N GLU A 115 27.01 21.49 12.40
CA GLU A 115 27.46 22.42 11.36
C GLU A 115 28.99 22.35 11.25
N GLU A 116 29.49 21.91 10.09
CA GLU A 116 30.90 22.00 9.72
C GLU A 116 31.16 23.39 9.14
N LYS A 117 31.83 24.25 9.92
CA LYS A 117 32.17 25.63 9.54
C LYS A 117 33.35 25.62 8.57
N LEU A 118 33.09 25.86 7.28
CA LEU A 118 34.14 26.08 6.27
C LEU A 118 34.78 27.47 6.52
N LYS A 119 36.08 27.47 6.84
CA LYS A 119 36.91 28.68 6.92
C LYS A 119 37.22 29.19 5.51
N HIS A 120 36.92 30.45 5.23
CA HIS A 120 37.71 31.36 4.39
C HIS A 120 37.61 32.76 4.98
#